data_AF-T2M2S0-F1
#
_entry.id   AF-T2M2S0-F1
#
_cell.length_a   1.000
_cell.length_b   1.000
_cell.length_c   1.000
_cell.angle_alpha   90.00
_cell.angle_beta   90.00
_cell.angle_gamma   90.00
#
_symmetry.space_group_name_H-M   'P 1'
#
loop_
_entity.id
_entity.type
_entity.pdbx_description
1 polymer ?
#
loop_
_entity_poly.entity_id
_entity_poly.type
_entity_poly.pdbx_seq_one_letter_code
_entity_poly.pdbx_strand_id
1 'polypeptide(L)'
;YDIIFKVMVVQELVKSCGEWARRSINRLYRGWRGELIKMDKEHYLFDFRRPETINNFDCLTDSEVGGKSTASITLSKYGRLLFSGEVSMMLEKDIDFTGFCGIRSKPKLGLFNKVELTDIGFYDCVEIKYRGDGRPYFVNVQTGSMMMLNKFDLFQAFLFTKGGPYWEIERIPFSKFYQTYKGFAQDEQMQFNNIRTIGISLTDRKSGPFNLEIEYFKVVKIGHQPQTFKTIRTNRFQRDNSEQ
;
A
#
# COMPACT_ATOMS: atom_id res chain seq x y z
N TYR A 1 12.17 0.07 -8.25
CA TYR A 1 13.17 -0.75 -8.98
C TYR A 1 13.70 -0.06 -10.24
N ASP A 2 12.85 0.65 -10.97
CA ASP A 2 13.20 1.22 -12.27
C ASP A 2 14.25 2.35 -12.18
N ILE A 3 14.19 3.22 -11.15
CA ILE A 3 15.14 4.32 -10.98
C ILE A 3 16.54 3.83 -10.56
N ILE A 4 16.64 2.94 -9.58
CA ILE A 4 17.94 2.40 -9.11
C ILE A 4 18.60 1.56 -10.21
N PHE A 5 17.82 0.77 -10.95
CA PHE A 5 18.33 0.00 -12.09
C PHE A 5 18.80 0.94 -13.22
N LYS A 6 18.04 1.99 -13.53
CA LYS A 6 18.47 3.05 -14.47
C LYS A 6 19.75 3.75 -14.00
N VAL A 7 19.90 4.03 -12.70
CA VAL A 7 21.12 4.62 -12.11
C VAL A 7 22.33 3.67 -12.26
N MET A 8 22.16 2.38 -12.01
CA MET A 8 23.23 1.38 -12.17
C MET A 8 23.62 1.15 -13.64
N VAL A 9 22.63 1.00 -14.52
CA VAL A 9 22.85 0.86 -15.98
C VAL A 9 23.54 2.09 -16.54
N VAL A 10 23.13 3.29 -16.10
CA VAL A 10 23.80 4.54 -16.47
C VAL A 10 25.24 4.58 -15.96
N GLN A 11 25.52 4.14 -14.73
CA GLN A 11 26.90 4.08 -14.22
C GLN A 11 27.78 3.10 -15.00
N GLU A 12 27.24 1.97 -15.46
CA GLU A 12 27.99 0.98 -16.25
C GLU A 12 28.21 1.45 -17.69
N LEU A 13 27.23 2.10 -18.31
CA LEU A 13 27.35 2.74 -19.63
C LEU A 13 28.37 3.91 -19.62
N VAL A 14 28.45 4.66 -18.51
CA VAL A 14 29.45 5.74 -18.31
C VAL A 14 30.89 5.22 -18.26
N LYS A 15 31.09 3.94 -17.91
CA LYS A 15 32.41 3.28 -17.95
C LYS A 15 32.80 2.78 -19.34
N SER A 16 31.81 2.48 -20.20
CA SER A 16 32.03 1.84 -21.51
C SER A 16 32.09 2.82 -22.70
N CYS A 17 31.78 4.10 -22.51
CA CYS A 17 31.75 5.08 -23.61
C CYS A 17 32.89 6.12 -23.53
N GLY A 18 33.34 6.59 -24.70
CA GLY A 18 34.33 7.68 -24.83
C GLY A 18 33.87 9.02 -24.22
N GLU A 19 34.80 9.95 -24.03
CA GLU A 19 34.61 11.19 -23.24
C GLU A 19 33.38 12.03 -23.61
N TRP A 20 32.99 12.02 -24.89
CA TRP A 20 31.83 12.75 -25.38
C TRP A 20 30.49 12.21 -24.85
N ALA A 21 30.29 10.88 -24.91
CA ALA A 21 29.09 10.23 -24.37
C ALA A 21 29.04 10.31 -22.83
N ARG A 22 30.21 10.24 -22.18
CA ARG A 22 30.35 10.39 -20.72
C ARG A 22 29.84 11.76 -20.22
N ARG A 23 30.04 12.84 -20.97
CA ARG A 23 29.55 14.19 -20.64
C ARG A 23 28.03 14.33 -20.75
N SER A 24 27.43 13.76 -21.80
CA SER A 24 25.97 13.80 -22.02
C SER A 24 25.24 12.95 -20.99
N ILE A 25 25.75 11.75 -20.70
CA ILE A 25 25.16 10.85 -19.71
C ILE A 25 25.32 11.41 -18.28
N ASN A 26 26.46 12.02 -17.94
CA ASN A 26 26.63 12.69 -16.64
C ASN A 26 25.68 13.89 -16.45
N ARG A 27 25.29 14.58 -17.54
CA ARG A 27 24.33 15.69 -17.48
C ARG A 27 22.91 15.18 -17.19
N LEU A 28 22.50 14.11 -17.87
CA LEU A 28 21.25 13.39 -17.59
C LEU A 28 21.23 12.84 -16.17
N TYR A 29 22.32 12.17 -15.75
CA TYR A 29 22.47 11.63 -14.41
C TYR A 29 22.44 12.70 -13.31
N ARG A 30 23.04 13.88 -13.52
CA ARG A 30 22.92 15.01 -12.58
C ARG A 30 21.50 15.56 -12.48
N GLY A 31 20.74 15.58 -13.59
CA GLY A 31 19.32 15.92 -13.59
C GLY A 31 18.49 14.92 -12.78
N TRP A 32 18.68 13.62 -13.03
CA TRP A 32 17.98 12.53 -12.33
C TRP A 32 18.37 12.44 -10.86
N ARG A 33 19.65 12.64 -10.53
CA ARG A 33 20.13 12.73 -9.16
C ARG A 33 19.55 13.97 -8.47
N GLY A 34 19.38 15.08 -9.19
CA GLY A 34 18.69 16.27 -8.72
C GLY A 34 17.20 16.04 -8.41
N GLU A 35 16.51 15.25 -9.23
CA GLU A 35 15.11 14.83 -9.00
C GLU A 35 14.98 13.85 -7.82
N LEU A 36 15.91 12.89 -7.67
CA LEU A 36 16.00 12.01 -6.51
C LEU A 36 16.27 12.78 -5.21
N ILE A 37 17.09 13.84 -5.27
CA ILE A 37 17.36 14.75 -4.13
C ILE A 37 16.17 15.68 -3.84
N LYS A 38 15.24 15.84 -4.81
CA LYS A 38 14.01 16.64 -4.69
C LYS A 38 12.76 15.83 -4.35
N MET A 39 12.86 14.52 -4.10
CA MET A 39 11.69 13.77 -3.62
C MET A 39 11.37 14.24 -2.21
N ASP A 40 10.15 14.78 -2.04
CA ASP A 40 9.67 15.22 -0.74
C ASP A 40 9.75 14.05 0.26
N LYS A 41 10.05 14.38 1.52
CA LYS A 41 10.11 13.37 2.58
C LYS A 41 8.76 12.69 2.82
N GLU A 42 7.68 13.27 2.32
CA GLU A 42 6.33 12.74 2.41
C GLU A 42 5.56 12.95 1.11
N HIS A 43 4.67 12.01 0.78
CA HIS A 43 3.79 12.10 -0.38
C HIS A 43 2.40 11.57 -0.04
N TYR A 44 1.39 12.42 -0.21
CA TYR A 44 0.00 12.05 0.02
C TYR A 44 -0.50 11.11 -1.07
N LEU A 45 -0.95 9.93 -0.67
CA LEU A 45 -1.66 9.01 -1.56
C LEU A 45 -3.11 9.49 -1.75
N PHE A 46 -3.76 9.82 -0.63
CA PHE A 46 -5.13 10.33 -0.57
C PHE A 46 -5.28 11.31 0.60
N ASP A 47 -5.96 12.41 0.36
CA ASP A 47 -6.19 13.48 1.34
C ASP A 47 -7.68 13.82 1.42
N PHE A 48 -8.32 13.37 2.49
CA PHE A 48 -9.76 13.54 2.69
C PHE A 48 -10.13 14.89 3.30
N ARG A 49 -9.17 15.81 3.47
CA ARG A 49 -9.49 17.23 3.66
C ARG A 49 -10.20 17.82 2.44
N ARG A 50 -10.02 17.18 1.28
CA ARG A 50 -10.75 17.44 0.04
C ARG A 50 -11.91 16.44 -0.07
N PRO A 51 -13.17 16.89 0.06
CA PRO A 51 -14.34 16.03 0.05
C PRO A 51 -14.44 15.11 -1.17
N GLU A 52 -13.99 15.57 -2.34
CA GLU A 52 -14.08 14.85 -3.62
C GLU A 52 -13.25 13.57 -3.63
N THR A 53 -12.21 13.50 -2.77
CA THR A 53 -11.31 12.35 -2.66
C THR A 53 -12.04 11.07 -2.25
N ILE A 54 -13.19 11.20 -1.56
CA ILE A 54 -14.04 10.07 -1.17
C ILE A 54 -14.50 9.23 -2.37
N ASN A 55 -14.72 9.87 -3.52
CA ASN A 55 -15.21 9.23 -4.75
C ASN A 55 -14.18 8.26 -5.35
N ASN A 56 -12.92 8.36 -4.91
CA ASN A 56 -11.86 7.45 -5.28
C ASN A 56 -11.89 6.15 -4.47
N PHE A 57 -12.84 5.94 -3.55
CA PHE A 57 -12.94 4.72 -2.75
C PHE A 57 -14.25 4.00 -3.02
N ASP A 58 -14.15 2.68 -3.08
CA ASP A 58 -15.30 1.77 -3.11
C ASP A 58 -15.46 1.12 -1.73
N CYS A 59 -16.71 0.92 -1.32
CA CYS A 59 -17.07 0.16 -0.14
C CYS A 59 -17.24 -1.31 -0.53
N LEU A 60 -16.77 -2.22 0.31
CA LEU A 60 -16.79 -3.67 0.10
C LEU A 60 -17.39 -4.33 1.34
N THR A 61 -18.30 -5.27 1.15
CA THR A 61 -18.97 -6.00 2.24
C THR A 61 -19.15 -7.47 1.87
N ASP A 62 -19.30 -8.31 2.88
CA ASP A 62 -19.65 -9.73 2.68
C ASP A 62 -21.04 -9.93 2.06
N SER A 63 -21.86 -8.89 1.92
CA SER A 63 -23.16 -8.96 1.24
C SER A 63 -23.07 -9.44 -0.21
N GLU A 64 -21.92 -9.26 -0.88
CA GLU A 64 -21.70 -9.80 -2.23
C GLU A 64 -21.71 -11.34 -2.27
N VAL A 65 -21.39 -11.98 -1.14
CA VAL A 65 -21.39 -13.45 -0.97
C VAL A 65 -22.53 -13.93 -0.08
N GLY A 66 -23.52 -13.06 0.21
CA GLY A 66 -24.71 -13.37 1.01
C GLY A 66 -24.59 -13.03 2.50
N GLY A 67 -23.49 -12.42 2.94
CA GLY A 67 -23.35 -11.93 4.30
C GLY A 67 -24.31 -10.78 4.64
N LYS A 68 -24.46 -10.52 5.94
CA LYS A 68 -25.37 -9.47 6.45
C LYS A 68 -24.64 -8.25 7.00
N SER A 69 -23.34 -8.13 6.76
CA SER A 69 -22.60 -6.96 7.21
C SER A 69 -22.96 -5.76 6.34
N THR A 70 -23.12 -4.61 6.98
CA THR A 70 -23.41 -3.35 6.30
C THR A 70 -22.24 -2.40 6.48
N ALA A 71 -21.90 -1.66 5.43
CA ALA A 71 -20.87 -0.64 5.51
C ALA A 71 -21.13 0.48 4.50
N SER A 72 -20.73 1.68 4.88
CA SER A 72 -20.83 2.86 4.03
C SER A 72 -19.62 3.76 4.23
N ILE A 73 -19.34 4.56 3.19
CA ILE A 73 -18.35 5.62 3.23
C ILE A 73 -19.10 6.94 3.09
N THR A 74 -18.98 7.80 4.10
CA THR A 74 -19.60 9.13 4.10
C THR A 74 -18.60 10.19 4.52
N LEU A 75 -18.97 11.46 4.47
CA LEU A 75 -18.17 12.53 5.05
C LEU A 75 -18.60 12.73 6.50
N SER A 76 -17.61 12.76 7.40
CA SER A 76 -17.84 13.10 8.80
C SER A 76 -18.27 14.56 8.95
N LYS A 77 -18.73 14.92 10.15
CA LYS A 77 -19.02 16.33 10.52
C LYS A 77 -17.82 17.28 10.36
N TYR A 78 -16.60 16.74 10.30
CA TYR A 78 -15.36 17.51 10.11
C TYR A 78 -14.91 17.52 8.63
N GLY A 79 -15.71 16.96 7.72
CA GLY A 79 -15.36 16.81 6.31
C GLY A 79 -14.15 15.90 6.12
N ARG A 80 -14.16 14.73 6.76
CA ARG A 80 -13.16 13.66 6.58
C ARG A 80 -13.85 12.37 6.15
N LEU A 81 -13.09 11.39 5.67
CA LEU A 81 -13.68 10.10 5.32
C LEU A 81 -14.17 9.40 6.58
N LEU A 82 -15.42 8.97 6.58
CA LEU A 82 -16.05 8.19 7.64
C LEU A 82 -16.41 6.81 7.07
N PHE A 83 -15.73 5.78 7.55
CA PHE A 83 -16.05 4.38 7.28
C PHE A 83 -16.83 3.80 8.46
N SER A 84 -18.11 3.52 8.24
CA SER A 84 -19.01 3.09 9.32
C SER A 84 -20.04 2.08 8.86
N GLY A 85 -20.49 1.25 9.79
CA GLY A 85 -21.49 0.23 9.53
C GLY A 85 -21.61 -0.75 10.69
N GLU A 86 -22.16 -1.92 10.41
CA GLU A 86 -22.32 -3.01 11.38
C GLU A 86 -21.83 -4.32 10.78
N VAL A 87 -20.89 -4.96 11.49
CA VAL A 87 -20.41 -6.30 11.14
C VAL A 87 -21.40 -7.32 11.68
N SER A 88 -21.77 -8.29 10.85
CA SER A 88 -22.61 -9.42 11.25
C SER A 88 -21.88 -10.74 10.99
N MET A 89 -21.79 -11.57 12.03
CA MET A 89 -21.26 -12.94 11.94
C MET A 89 -22.34 -13.98 11.61
N MET A 90 -23.56 -13.55 11.26
CA MET A 90 -24.65 -14.48 10.94
C MET A 90 -24.31 -15.25 9.66
N LEU A 91 -24.16 -16.57 9.79
CA LEU A 91 -24.01 -17.49 8.66
C LEU A 91 -25.39 -17.97 8.24
N GLU A 92 -25.76 -17.68 6.99
CA GLU A 92 -26.88 -18.36 6.34
C GLU A 92 -26.39 -19.67 5.70
N LYS A 93 -27.35 -20.51 5.28
CA LYS A 93 -27.06 -21.78 4.63
C LYS A 93 -26.30 -21.50 3.32
N ASP A 94 -25.26 -22.29 3.04
CA ASP A 94 -24.42 -22.21 1.83
C ASP A 94 -23.42 -21.04 1.76
N ILE A 95 -23.11 -20.40 2.90
CA ILE A 95 -22.08 -19.35 3.00
C ILE A 95 -20.93 -19.80 3.89
N ASP A 96 -19.71 -19.76 3.35
CA ASP A 96 -18.49 -20.18 4.05
C ASP A 96 -17.82 -19.06 4.85
N PHE A 97 -18.03 -17.79 4.48
CA PHE A 97 -17.33 -16.64 5.06
C PHE A 97 -18.24 -15.42 5.27
N THR A 98 -18.29 -14.93 6.51
CA THR A 98 -19.02 -13.71 6.92
C THR A 98 -18.16 -12.86 7.86
N GLY A 99 -18.62 -11.64 8.13
CA GLY A 99 -17.94 -10.69 9.02
C GLY A 99 -16.86 -9.86 8.32
N PHE A 100 -17.07 -9.51 7.05
CA PHE A 100 -16.13 -8.68 6.27
C PHE A 100 -16.77 -7.34 5.88
N CYS A 101 -16.10 -6.26 6.26
CA CYS A 101 -16.33 -4.92 5.73
C CYS A 101 -14.99 -4.30 5.33
N GLY A 102 -14.95 -3.51 4.26
CA GLY A 102 -13.75 -2.80 3.88
C GLY A 102 -14.00 -1.63 2.94
N ILE A 103 -12.97 -0.81 2.77
CA ILE A 103 -12.91 0.24 1.77
C ILE A 103 -11.64 0.06 0.98
N ARG A 104 -11.67 0.38 -0.31
CA ARG A 104 -10.49 0.27 -1.17
C ARG A 104 -10.48 1.38 -2.19
N SER A 105 -9.31 1.97 -2.42
CA SER A 105 -9.15 2.98 -3.45
C SER A 105 -9.31 2.37 -4.85
N LYS A 106 -9.88 3.12 -5.77
CA LYS A 106 -9.90 2.82 -7.20
C LYS A 106 -8.46 2.90 -7.74
N PRO A 107 -8.07 2.01 -8.66
CA PRO A 107 -6.80 2.13 -9.35
C PRO A 107 -6.73 3.45 -10.10
N LYS A 108 -5.58 4.14 -10.05
CA LYS A 108 -5.34 5.32 -10.89
C LYS A 108 -5.23 4.88 -12.34
N LEU A 109 -5.87 5.63 -13.25
CA LEU A 109 -5.85 5.39 -14.67
C LEU A 109 -5.06 6.51 -15.35
N GLY A 110 -3.97 6.14 -16.02
CA GLY A 110 -3.14 7.04 -16.81
C GLY A 110 -3.59 7.11 -18.26
N LEU A 111 -2.67 7.51 -19.15
CA LEU A 111 -2.92 7.55 -20.59
C LEU A 111 -3.38 6.18 -21.13
N PHE A 112 -4.30 6.22 -22.09
CA PHE A 112 -4.91 5.03 -22.71
C PHE A 112 -5.59 4.09 -21.72
N ASN A 113 -6.11 4.63 -20.62
CA ASN A 113 -6.83 3.87 -19.59
C ASN A 113 -5.95 2.78 -18.93
N LYS A 114 -4.63 2.95 -18.98
CA LYS A 114 -3.69 2.01 -18.36
C LYS A 114 -3.64 2.26 -16.87
N VAL A 115 -3.70 1.18 -16.09
CA VAL A 115 -3.52 1.25 -14.64
C VAL A 115 -2.13 1.80 -14.32
N GLU A 116 -2.10 2.90 -13.59
CA GLU A 116 -0.90 3.53 -13.09
C GLU A 116 -0.59 3.04 -11.67
N LEU A 117 0.69 2.77 -11.40
CA LEU A 117 1.17 2.34 -10.11
C LEU A 117 1.94 3.49 -9.46
N THR A 118 1.68 3.75 -8.19
CA THR A 118 2.43 4.75 -7.43
C THR A 118 3.76 4.12 -6.98
N ASP A 119 4.89 4.59 -7.50
CA ASP A 119 6.23 4.14 -7.06
C ASP A 119 6.49 4.67 -5.64
N ILE A 120 6.77 3.74 -4.72
CA ILE A 120 7.05 4.03 -3.32
C ILE A 120 8.47 3.66 -2.91
N GLY A 121 9.33 3.26 -3.86
CA GLY A 121 10.67 2.76 -3.56
C GLY A 121 11.61 3.77 -2.88
N PHE A 122 11.24 5.05 -2.84
CA PHE A 122 11.96 6.07 -2.07
C PHE A 122 11.54 6.09 -0.59
N TYR A 123 10.29 5.77 -0.26
CA TYR A 123 9.71 5.89 1.10
C TYR A 123 9.94 4.64 1.94
N ASP A 124 9.68 4.71 3.25
CA ASP A 124 9.91 3.59 4.19
C ASP A 124 8.63 3.05 4.83
N CYS A 125 7.60 3.89 4.95
CA CYS A 125 6.36 3.52 5.63
C CYS A 125 5.14 4.22 5.05
N VAL A 126 3.98 3.62 5.31
CA VAL A 126 2.67 4.27 5.17
C VAL A 126 2.36 4.98 6.48
N GLU A 127 2.00 6.26 6.41
CA GLU A 127 1.46 7.03 7.53
C GLU A 127 -0.04 7.27 7.30
N ILE A 128 -0.82 6.95 8.33
CA ILE A 128 -2.28 7.13 8.32
C ILE A 128 -2.64 7.97 9.53
N LYS A 129 -3.43 9.02 9.30
CA LYS A 129 -4.06 9.78 10.38
C LYS A 129 -5.54 9.43 10.45
N TYR A 130 -5.95 8.90 11.59
CA TYR A 130 -7.27 8.32 11.78
C TYR A 130 -7.81 8.57 13.19
N ARG A 131 -9.09 8.31 13.38
CA ARG A 131 -9.76 8.25 14.67
C ARG A 131 -10.68 7.04 14.64
N GLY A 132 -10.41 6.07 15.50
CA GLY A 132 -11.15 4.79 15.52
C GLY A 132 -12.00 4.59 16.76
N ASP A 133 -12.63 3.43 16.80
CA ASP A 133 -13.65 3.00 17.76
C ASP A 133 -13.15 1.97 18.79
N GLY A 134 -11.87 1.58 18.73
CA GLY A 134 -11.28 0.55 19.58
C GLY A 134 -11.16 -0.82 18.90
N ARG A 135 -11.66 -0.97 17.66
CA ARG A 135 -11.55 -2.23 16.90
C ARG A 135 -10.20 -2.34 16.18
N PRO A 136 -9.70 -3.57 15.95
CA PRO A 136 -8.54 -3.80 15.12
C PRO A 136 -8.94 -3.84 13.64
N TYR A 137 -8.27 -3.05 12.83
CA TYR A 137 -8.44 -3.01 11.38
C TYR A 137 -7.18 -3.54 10.68
N PHE A 138 -7.31 -3.80 9.38
CA PHE A 138 -6.19 -4.07 8.48
C PHE A 138 -6.01 -2.93 7.51
N VAL A 139 -4.77 -2.48 7.33
CA VAL A 139 -4.36 -1.67 6.17
C VAL A 139 -4.00 -2.61 5.06
N ASN A 140 -4.67 -2.45 3.92
CA ASN A 140 -4.53 -3.30 2.76
C ASN A 140 -3.84 -2.53 1.64
N VAL A 141 -2.74 -3.07 1.11
CA VAL A 141 -2.03 -2.53 -0.05
C VAL A 141 -2.04 -3.58 -1.16
N GLN A 142 -2.64 -3.23 -2.29
CA GLN A 142 -2.56 -4.04 -3.50
C GLN A 142 -1.42 -3.51 -4.37
N THR A 143 -0.62 -4.42 -4.90
CA THR A 143 0.54 -4.09 -5.73
C THR A 143 0.26 -4.47 -7.19
N GLY A 144 1.02 -3.88 -8.11
CA GLY A 144 0.96 -4.27 -9.52
C GLY A 144 1.98 -5.35 -9.82
N SER A 145 1.52 -6.53 -10.25
CA SER A 145 2.39 -7.55 -10.87
C SER A 145 2.60 -7.25 -12.36
N MET A 146 3.78 -7.61 -12.89
CA MET A 146 4.22 -7.36 -14.27
C MET A 146 3.28 -7.95 -15.33
N MET A 147 2.46 -8.96 -14.99
CA MET A 147 1.41 -9.50 -15.86
C MET A 147 -0.02 -9.22 -15.39
N MET A 148 -0.22 -8.44 -14.32
CA MET A 148 -1.55 -8.20 -13.70
C MET A 148 -2.39 -9.46 -13.40
N LEU A 149 -1.78 -10.65 -13.42
CA LEU A 149 -2.46 -11.94 -13.23
C LEU A 149 -2.96 -12.11 -11.79
N ASN A 150 -2.23 -11.58 -10.81
CA ASN A 150 -2.52 -11.80 -9.40
C ASN A 150 -3.34 -10.65 -8.81
N LYS A 151 -4.60 -10.52 -9.23
CA LYS A 151 -5.54 -9.56 -8.60
C LYS A 151 -5.79 -9.84 -7.11
N PHE A 152 -5.41 -11.01 -6.62
CA PHE A 152 -5.67 -11.48 -5.26
C PHE A 152 -4.48 -11.32 -4.30
N ASP A 153 -3.31 -10.89 -4.79
CA ASP A 153 -2.17 -10.58 -3.92
C ASP A 153 -2.47 -9.29 -3.15
N LEU A 154 -2.40 -9.39 -1.83
CA LEU A 154 -2.67 -8.28 -0.92
C LEU A 154 -1.62 -8.25 0.18
N PHE A 155 -1.05 -7.08 0.43
CA PHE A 155 -0.17 -6.84 1.57
C PHE A 155 -1.00 -6.25 2.70
N GLN A 156 -0.97 -6.88 3.87
CA GLN A 156 -1.81 -6.49 5.00
C GLN A 156 -0.96 -6.17 6.22
N ALA A 157 -1.36 -5.16 6.97
CA ALA A 157 -0.78 -4.82 8.27
C ALA A 157 -1.89 -4.44 9.25
N PHE A 158 -1.69 -4.75 10.53
CA PHE A 158 -2.66 -4.37 11.56
C PHE A 158 -2.64 -2.87 11.84
N LEU A 159 -3.83 -2.31 12.05
CA LEU A 159 -4.09 -0.96 12.54
C LEU A 159 -4.93 -1.08 13.80
N PHE A 160 -4.29 -0.95 14.96
CA PHE A 160 -4.97 -1.00 16.24
C PHE A 160 -5.48 0.38 16.63
N THR A 161 -6.78 0.51 16.81
CA THR A 161 -7.39 1.76 17.25
C THR A 161 -7.61 1.72 18.77
N LYS A 162 -7.41 2.83 19.48
CA LYS A 162 -7.61 2.88 20.94
C LYS A 162 -9.05 3.18 21.37
N GLY A 163 -9.86 3.67 20.43
CA GLY A 163 -11.17 4.23 20.73
C GLY A 163 -11.08 5.63 21.35
N GLY A 164 -12.09 6.46 21.08
CA GLY A 164 -12.24 7.77 21.71
C GLY A 164 -12.21 8.96 20.73
N PRO A 165 -12.24 10.20 21.24
CA PRO A 165 -12.47 11.38 20.42
C PRO A 165 -11.23 11.90 19.68
N TYR A 166 -10.04 11.35 19.97
CA TYR A 166 -8.76 11.90 19.55
C TYR A 166 -8.27 11.33 18.22
N TRP A 167 -7.56 12.16 17.46
CA TRP A 167 -6.87 11.76 16.24
C TRP A 167 -5.52 11.12 16.57
N GLU A 168 -5.22 10.03 15.88
CA GLU A 168 -3.99 9.26 16.01
C GLU A 168 -3.26 9.22 14.67
N ILE A 169 -1.94 9.11 14.73
CA ILE A 169 -1.08 8.95 13.57
C ILE A 169 -0.29 7.67 13.75
N GLU A 170 -0.51 6.69 12.87
CA GLU A 170 0.25 5.45 12.86
C GLU A 170 1.16 5.41 11.64
N ARG A 171 2.42 5.05 11.86
CA ARG A 171 3.42 4.83 10.81
C ARG A 171 3.73 3.35 10.74
N ILE A 172 3.34 2.72 9.64
CA ILE A 172 3.53 1.29 9.42
C ILE A 172 4.64 1.10 8.39
N PRO A 173 5.85 0.65 8.81
CA PRO A 173 6.92 0.31 7.88
C PRO A 173 6.45 -0.73 6.86
N PHE A 174 6.92 -0.62 5.61
CA PHE A 174 6.58 -1.60 4.57
C PHE A 174 6.98 -3.03 4.95
N SER A 175 8.01 -3.19 5.80
CA SER A 175 8.44 -4.48 6.34
C SER A 175 7.48 -5.12 7.36
N LYS A 176 6.50 -4.38 7.90
CA LYS A 176 5.45 -4.94 8.77
C LYS A 176 4.28 -5.52 8.00
N PHE A 177 4.19 -5.27 6.70
CA PHE A 177 3.14 -5.84 5.87
C PHE A 177 3.49 -7.28 5.51
N TYR A 178 2.54 -8.19 5.70
CA TYR A 178 2.66 -9.57 5.26
C TYR A 178 1.78 -9.80 4.03
N GLN A 179 2.24 -10.65 3.12
CA GLN A 179 1.50 -10.98 1.91
C GLN A 179 0.43 -12.02 2.20
N THR A 180 -0.76 -11.80 1.67
CA THR A 180 -1.85 -12.77 1.60
C THR A 180 -2.28 -12.97 0.16
N TYR A 181 -2.72 -14.20 -0.14
CA TYR A 181 -3.33 -14.57 -1.40
C TYR A 181 -4.66 -15.26 -1.11
N LYS A 182 -5.76 -14.71 -1.63
CA LYS A 182 -7.13 -15.20 -1.36
C LYS A 182 -7.43 -15.37 0.14
N GLY A 183 -6.87 -14.51 0.99
CA GLY A 183 -7.05 -14.56 2.44
C GLY A 183 -6.07 -15.48 3.20
N PHE A 184 -5.20 -16.20 2.52
CA PHE A 184 -4.18 -17.06 3.15
C PHE A 184 -2.83 -16.36 3.19
N ALA A 185 -2.20 -16.33 4.37
CA ALA A 185 -0.85 -15.82 4.53
C ALA A 185 0.15 -16.62 3.67
N GLN A 186 1.09 -15.91 3.05
CA GLN A 186 2.13 -16.50 2.23
C GLN A 186 3.45 -16.52 2.99
N ASP A 187 4.14 -17.65 2.95
CA ASP A 187 5.45 -17.81 3.59
C ASP A 187 6.55 -17.09 2.80
N GLU A 188 6.52 -17.22 1.47
CA GLU A 188 7.43 -16.50 0.58
C GLU A 188 6.91 -15.09 0.33
N GLN A 189 7.59 -14.11 0.91
CA GLN A 189 7.19 -12.71 0.84
C GLN A 189 8.11 -11.91 -0.06
N MET A 190 7.53 -11.22 -1.04
CA MET A 190 8.27 -10.26 -1.86
C MET A 190 8.14 -8.85 -1.29
N GLN A 191 9.24 -8.09 -1.31
CA GLN A 191 9.14 -6.65 -1.08
C GLN A 191 8.39 -5.99 -2.23
N PHE A 192 7.46 -5.11 -1.88
CA PHE A 192 6.72 -4.32 -2.87
C PHE A 192 7.24 -2.88 -2.90
N ASN A 193 7.38 -2.37 -4.11
CA ASN A 193 7.88 -1.00 -4.36
C ASN A 193 6.85 -0.14 -5.10
N ASN A 194 5.63 -0.64 -5.28
CA ASN A 194 4.57 0.10 -5.92
C ASN A 194 3.23 -0.15 -5.23
N ILE A 195 2.35 0.84 -5.30
CA ILE A 195 0.98 0.75 -4.80
C ILE A 195 0.04 0.92 -5.98
N ARG A 196 -0.83 -0.07 -6.18
CA ARG A 196 -1.96 -0.01 -7.12
C ARG A 196 -3.20 0.54 -6.41
N THR A 197 -3.54 -0.02 -5.26
CA THR A 197 -4.66 0.43 -4.42
C THR A 197 -4.27 0.35 -2.94
N ILE A 198 -4.89 1.17 -2.13
CA ILE A 198 -4.80 1.14 -0.67
C ILE A 198 -6.20 1.13 -0.08
N GLY A 199 -6.38 0.48 1.05
CA GLY A 199 -7.67 0.36 1.69
C GLY A 199 -7.57 -0.03 3.16
N ILE A 200 -8.74 -0.12 3.80
CA ILE A 200 -8.89 -0.64 5.14
C ILE A 200 -9.88 -1.79 5.10
N SER A 201 -9.67 -2.85 5.87
CA SER A 201 -10.70 -3.85 6.12
C SER A 201 -10.85 -4.16 7.60
N LEU A 202 -12.02 -4.64 7.96
CA LEU A 202 -12.39 -5.11 9.28
C LEU A 202 -12.83 -6.58 9.17
N THR A 203 -12.11 -7.45 9.86
CA THR A 203 -12.32 -8.91 9.89
C THR A 203 -11.99 -9.48 11.27
N ASP A 204 -12.38 -8.76 12.32
CA ASP A 204 -12.08 -9.12 13.72
C ASP A 204 -12.99 -10.22 14.29
N ARG A 205 -13.90 -10.76 13.46
CA ARG A 205 -14.90 -11.80 13.80
C ARG A 205 -15.81 -11.41 14.96
N LYS A 206 -16.05 -10.12 15.17
CA LYS A 206 -16.98 -9.63 16.19
C LYS A 206 -18.17 -8.95 15.53
N SER A 207 -19.38 -9.38 15.88
CA SER A 207 -20.57 -8.65 15.48
C SER A 207 -20.65 -7.32 16.21
N GLY A 208 -21.18 -6.31 15.54
CA GLY A 208 -21.46 -5.01 16.14
C GLY A 208 -21.03 -3.82 15.29
N PRO A 209 -21.37 -2.62 15.74
CA PRO A 209 -21.09 -1.40 15.01
C PRO A 209 -19.59 -1.14 14.91
N PHE A 210 -19.20 -0.41 13.88
CA PHE A 210 -17.86 0.14 13.78
C PHE A 210 -17.88 1.54 13.20
N ASN A 211 -16.86 2.30 13.56
CA ASN A 211 -16.70 3.67 13.09
C ASN A 211 -15.21 4.06 13.05
N LEU A 212 -14.71 4.27 11.84
CA LEU A 212 -13.35 4.68 11.57
C LEU A 212 -13.34 5.95 10.71
N GLU A 213 -12.83 7.04 11.27
CA GLU A 213 -12.62 8.28 10.54
C GLU A 213 -11.17 8.39 10.08
N ILE A 214 -10.93 8.81 8.84
CA ILE A 214 -9.61 8.88 8.23
C ILE A 214 -9.40 10.26 7.61
N GLU A 215 -8.29 10.91 7.96
CA GLU A 215 -7.93 12.21 7.39
C GLU A 215 -7.06 12.07 6.14
N TYR A 216 -6.08 11.17 6.13
CA TYR A 216 -5.25 10.93 4.96
C TYR A 216 -4.57 9.56 4.98
N PHE A 217 -4.15 9.14 3.79
CA PHE A 217 -3.10 8.14 3.58
C PHE A 217 -1.90 8.84 2.93
N LYS A 218 -0.70 8.67 3.48
CA LYS A 218 0.53 9.16 2.85
C LYS A 218 1.66 8.15 3.01
N VAL A 219 2.70 8.30 2.22
CA VAL A 219 3.96 7.57 2.37
C VAL A 219 5.03 8.54 2.85
N VAL A 220 5.89 8.10 3.77
CA VAL A 220 6.95 8.94 4.33
C VAL A 220 8.29 8.23 4.38
N LYS A 221 9.35 9.01 4.18
CA LYS A 221 10.74 8.61 4.36
C LYS A 221 11.11 8.81 5.83
N ILE A 222 11.45 7.73 6.52
CA ILE A 222 12.01 7.81 7.87
C ILE A 222 13.52 7.89 7.72
N GLY A 223 14.12 9.04 8.06
CA GLY A 223 15.56 9.26 7.97
C GLY A 223 16.43 8.35 8.86
N HIS A 224 15.81 7.54 9.72
CA HIS A 224 16.48 6.61 10.62
C HIS A 224 15.77 5.24 10.59
N GLN A 225 16.37 4.28 9.89
CA GLN A 225 15.95 2.88 9.96
C GLN A 225 16.46 2.29 11.30
N PRO A 226 15.60 1.79 12.21
CA PRO A 226 16.09 1.02 13.35
C PRO A 226 16.86 -0.21 12.83
N GLN A 227 18.00 -0.50 13.44
CA GLN A 227 19.00 -1.52 13.05
C GLN A 227 18.47 -2.98 12.99
N THR A 228 17.19 -3.22 13.28
CA THR A 228 16.67 -4.56 13.61
C THR A 228 16.12 -5.38 12.45
N PHE A 229 16.14 -4.89 11.21
CA PHE A 229 15.77 -5.74 10.07
C PHE A 229 16.82 -5.67 8.95
N LYS A 230 17.92 -6.42 9.12
CA LYS A 230 18.72 -6.85 7.97
C LYS A 230 17.85 -7.81 7.15
N THR A 231 17.20 -7.28 6.11
CA THR A 231 16.66 -8.14 5.04
C THR A 231 17.85 -8.90 4.48
N ILE A 232 17.88 -10.23 4.66
CA ILE A 232 18.82 -11.09 3.96
C ILE A 232 18.44 -10.96 2.48
N ARG A 233 19.19 -10.15 1.73
CA ARG A 233 19.16 -10.21 0.27
C ARG A 233 19.74 -11.57 -0.10
N THR A 234 18.89 -12.55 -0.36
CA THR A 234 19.30 -13.82 -0.94
C THR A 234 19.73 -13.56 -2.38
N ASN A 235 20.98 -13.11 -2.55
CA ASN A 235 21.69 -13.25 -3.81
C ASN A 235 22.05 -14.73 -3.97
N ARG A 236 21.08 -15.57 -4.36
CA ARG A 236 21.34 -16.91 -4.90
C ARG A 236 20.41 -17.19 -6.07
N PHE A 237 20.68 -16.50 -7.17
CA PHE A 237 20.46 -17.01 -8.51
C PHE A 237 21.75 -16.77 -9.32
N GLN A 238 22.83 -17.41 -8.90
CA GLN A 238 23.81 -17.93 -9.84
C GLN A 238 23.62 -19.44 -9.79
N ARG A 239 22.91 -19.97 -10.79
CA ARG A 239 23.04 -21.38 -11.13
C ARG A 239 24.44 -21.50 -11.73
N ASP A 240 25.35 -22.08 -10.98
CA ASP A 240 26.58 -22.62 -11.55
C ASP A 240 26.18 -23.79 -12.47
N ASN A 241 26.06 -23.46 -13.76
CA ASN A 241 26.36 -24.42 -14.81
C ASN A 241 27.88 -24.39 -15.00
N SER A 242 28.61 -25.30 -14.36
CA SER A 242 29.89 -25.83 -14.85
C SER A 242 30.40 -26.96 -13.94
N GLU A 243 30.48 -28.15 -14.54
CA GLU A 243 31.55 -29.15 -14.35
C GLU A 243 31.80 -29.72 -12.94
N GLN A 244 31.23 -30.92 -12.67
CA GLN A 244 31.97 -32.19 -12.56
C GLN A 244 31.01 -33.38 -12.52
#